data_AF-A0A7Z9WH95-F1
#
_entry.id   AF-A0A7Z9WH95-F1
#
_cell.length_a   1.000
_cell.length_b   1.000
_cell.length_c   1.000
_cell.angle_alpha   90.00
_cell.angle_beta   90.00
_cell.angle_gamma   90.00
#
_symmetry.space_group_name_H-M   'P 1'
#
loop_
_entity.id
_entity.type
_entity.pdbx_description
1 polymer ?
#
loop_
_entity_poly.entity_id
_entity_poly.type
_entity_poly.pdbx_seq_one_letter_code
_entity_poly.pdbx_strand_id
1 'polypeptide(L)'
;MRDVNLTLFEVGATIRYTRHSCSPFRAEHRLKQVVQAFDEKDAERQLVLSLSENLDELLSNIVAINVNEIKLHIDYVAPHTGESTQILNPSYFASDVPIPRYFILENRS
;
A
#
# COMPACT_ATOMS: atom_id res chain seq x y z
N MET A 1 -8.34 -11.05 -25.90
CA MET A 1 -8.07 -10.70 -24.49
C MET A 1 -7.09 -11.74 -23.98
N ARG A 2 -5.86 -11.36 -23.65
CA ARG A 2 -4.92 -12.29 -23.00
C ARG A 2 -5.47 -12.54 -21.61
N ASP A 3 -5.64 -13.81 -21.23
CA ASP A 3 -5.90 -14.18 -19.84
C ASP A 3 -4.74 -13.66 -19.00
N VAL A 4 -5.01 -12.59 -18.27
CA VAL A 4 -4.04 -11.97 -17.39
C VAL A 4 -4.02 -12.84 -16.14
N ASN A 5 -3.05 -13.76 -16.04
CA ASN A 5 -2.87 -14.61 -14.86
C ASN A 5 -2.40 -13.77 -13.67
N LEU A 6 -3.33 -13.08 -13.04
CA LEU A 6 -3.13 -12.40 -11.76
C LEU A 6 -3.26 -13.42 -10.64
N THR A 7 -2.31 -13.39 -9.71
CA THR A 7 -2.37 -14.15 -8.46
C THR A 7 -2.61 -13.20 -7.29
N LEU A 8 -3.08 -13.76 -6.18
CA LEU A 8 -3.29 -12.98 -4.96
C LEU A 8 -2.02 -12.97 -4.12
N PHE A 9 -1.65 -11.79 -3.67
CA PHE A 9 -0.56 -11.57 -2.73
C PHE A 9 -1.09 -10.87 -1.50
N GLU A 10 -0.58 -11.27 -0.35
CA GLU A 10 -0.75 -10.59 0.91
C GLU A 10 0.44 -9.66 1.12
N VAL A 11 0.15 -8.37 1.28
CA VAL A 11 1.17 -7.36 1.50
C VAL A 11 0.92 -6.70 2.85
N GLY A 12 1.91 -6.82 3.73
CA GLY A 12 1.98 -6.10 4.99
C GLY A 12 2.82 -4.84 4.83
N ALA A 13 2.32 -3.71 5.31
CA ALA A 13 3.03 -2.45 5.26
C ALA A 13 2.77 -1.59 6.49
N THR A 14 3.71 -0.70 6.77
CA THR A 14 3.64 0.26 7.87
C THR A 14 3.65 1.68 7.31
N ILE A 15 2.58 2.42 7.56
CA ILE A 15 2.51 3.85 7.27
C ILE A 15 3.09 4.64 8.44
N ARG A 16 4.05 5.50 8.14
CA ARG A 16 4.60 6.49 9.05
C ARG A 16 4.24 7.87 8.54
N TYR A 17 3.79 8.76 9.41
CA TYR A 17 3.44 10.11 8.97
C TYR A 17 3.77 11.18 10.02
N THR A 18 3.96 12.42 9.54
CA THR A 18 4.21 13.60 10.39
C THR A 18 3.04 14.57 10.34
N ARG A 19 2.69 15.18 11.47
CA ARG A 19 1.63 16.21 11.55
C ARG A 19 2.24 17.60 11.73
N HIS A 20 1.55 18.62 11.22
CA HIS A 20 2.00 20.02 11.22
C HIS A 20 2.10 20.68 12.63
N SER A 21 1.86 19.99 13.74
CA SER A 21 1.69 20.66 15.04
C SER A 21 2.12 19.91 16.30
N CYS A 22 2.75 18.74 16.21
CA CYS A 22 3.21 18.00 17.39
C CYS A 22 4.59 17.37 17.14
N SER A 23 5.38 17.18 18.20
CA SER A 23 6.74 16.62 18.22
C SER A 23 7.04 15.55 17.16
N PRO A 24 8.29 15.49 16.63
CA PRO A 24 8.62 14.75 15.42
C PRO A 24 8.32 13.25 15.56
N PHE A 25 7.57 12.72 14.58
CA PHE A 25 7.38 11.31 14.24
C PHE A 25 6.93 10.35 15.37
N ARG A 26 5.64 9.94 15.40
CA ARG A 26 5.27 8.78 16.22
C ARG A 26 4.01 7.99 15.87
N ALA A 27 3.27 8.36 14.82
CA ALA A 27 2.11 7.57 14.41
C ALA A 27 2.54 6.55 13.36
N GLU A 28 2.63 5.29 13.79
CA GLU A 28 2.78 4.13 12.91
C GLU A 28 1.43 3.45 12.76
N HIS A 29 0.99 3.21 11.53
CA HIS A 29 -0.19 2.42 11.25
C HIS A 29 0.18 1.22 10.40
N ARG A 30 0.04 0.02 10.97
CA ARG A 30 0.27 -1.23 10.24
C ARG A 30 -0.99 -1.60 9.49
N LEU A 31 -0.84 -1.88 8.20
CA LEU A 31 -1.88 -2.41 7.36
C LEU A 31 -1.47 -3.76 6.81
N LYS A 32 -2.49 -4.56 6.54
CA LYS A 32 -2.37 -5.87 5.91
C LYS A 32 -3.45 -5.92 4.85
N GLN A 33 -3.06 -6.06 3.59
CA GLN A 33 -3.97 -5.98 2.46
C GLN A 33 -3.70 -7.11 1.47
N VAL A 34 -4.76 -7.56 0.79
CA VAL A 34 -4.66 -8.54 -0.29
C VAL A 34 -4.80 -7.83 -1.61
N VAL A 35 -3.84 -8.05 -2.51
CA VAL A 35 -3.79 -7.45 -3.84
C VAL A 35 -3.66 -8.51 -4.93
N GLN A 36 -4.22 -8.22 -6.09
CA GLN A 36 -4.00 -8.96 -7.33
C GLN A 36 -2.76 -8.43 -8.04
N ALA A 37 -1.80 -9.29 -8.38
CA ALA A 37 -0.58 -8.88 -9.08
C ALA A 37 0.01 -10.04 -9.89
N PHE A 38 0.99 -9.74 -10.74
CA PHE A 38 1.72 -10.77 -11.50
C PHE A 38 2.82 -11.46 -10.69
N ASP A 39 3.51 -10.69 -9.86
CA ASP A 39 4.63 -11.14 -9.03
C ASP A 39 4.71 -10.29 -7.75
N GLU A 40 5.66 -10.60 -6.87
CA GLU A 40 5.80 -9.91 -5.58
C GLU A 40 6.12 -8.41 -5.75
N LYS A 41 6.92 -8.03 -6.75
CA LYS A 41 7.27 -6.62 -6.97
C LYS A 41 6.09 -5.84 -7.50
N ASP A 42 5.33 -6.47 -8.40
CA ASP A 42 4.08 -5.90 -8.87
C ASP A 42 3.07 -5.78 -7.72
N ALA A 43 3.02 -6.74 -6.79
CA ALA A 43 2.16 -6.65 -5.60
C ALA A 43 2.46 -5.43 -4.73
N GLU A 44 3.74 -5.12 -4.50
CA GLU A 44 4.14 -3.88 -3.81
C GLU A 44 3.62 -2.64 -4.53
N ARG A 45 3.76 -2.60 -5.87
CA ARG A 45 3.27 -1.48 -6.69
C ARG A 45 1.76 -1.37 -6.64
N GLN A 46 1.04 -2.48 -6.78
CA GLN A 46 -0.42 -2.51 -6.72
C GLN A 46 -0.94 -1.99 -5.38
N LEU A 47 -0.30 -2.38 -4.26
CA LEU A 47 -0.62 -1.83 -2.95
C LEU A 47 -0.44 -0.31 -2.93
N VAL A 48 0.73 0.17 -3.33
CA VAL A 48 1.07 1.61 -3.31
C VAL A 48 0.09 2.43 -4.15
N LEU A 49 -0.21 1.98 -5.36
CA LEU A 49 -1.13 2.67 -6.26
C LEU A 49 -2.55 2.71 -5.68
N SER A 50 -3.03 1.59 -5.15
CA SER A 50 -4.36 1.51 -4.52
C SER A 50 -4.48 2.39 -3.29
N LEU A 51 -3.43 2.44 -2.46
CA LEU A 51 -3.37 3.32 -1.30
C LEU A 51 -3.28 4.79 -1.70
N SER A 52 -2.66 5.10 -2.83
CA SER A 52 -2.62 6.46 -3.35
C SER A 52 -3.99 6.97 -3.79
N GLU A 53 -4.79 6.13 -4.45
CA GLU A 53 -6.15 6.51 -4.86
C GLU A 53 -7.08 6.71 -3.65
N ASN A 54 -6.88 5.93 -2.59
CA ASN A 54 -7.69 5.98 -1.38
C ASN A 54 -7.01 6.72 -0.22
N LEU A 55 -6.05 7.59 -0.52
CA LEU A 55 -5.20 8.22 0.50
C LEU A 55 -6.01 9.07 1.49
N ASP A 56 -7.00 9.81 1.00
CA ASP A 56 -7.85 10.67 1.85
C ASP A 56 -8.71 9.85 2.81
N GLU A 57 -9.23 8.71 2.34
CA GLU A 57 -10.00 7.78 3.17
C GLU A 57 -9.09 7.11 4.21
N LEU A 58 -7.91 6.65 3.79
CA LEU A 58 -6.90 6.08 4.68
C LEU A 58 -6.51 7.07 5.79
N LEU A 59 -6.19 8.32 5.42
CA LEU A 59 -5.82 9.37 6.36
C LEU A 59 -6.97 9.70 7.32
N SER A 60 -8.20 9.73 6.81
CA SER A 60 -9.40 9.95 7.63
C SER A 60 -9.62 8.81 8.63
N ASN A 61 -9.46 7.54 8.20
CA ASN A 61 -9.61 6.35 9.03
C ASN A 61 -8.59 6.28 10.18
N ILE A 62 -7.38 6.78 9.97
CA ILE A 62 -6.33 6.84 11.00
C ILE A 62 -6.32 8.18 11.75
N VAL A 63 -7.38 8.99 11.58
CA VAL A 63 -7.59 10.31 12.21
C VAL A 63 -6.40 11.24 11.98
N ALA A 64 -5.73 11.12 10.83
CA ALA A 64 -4.56 11.87 10.44
C ALA A 64 -4.93 13.17 9.73
N ILE A 65 -5.24 14.18 10.55
CA ILE A 65 -5.51 15.55 10.09
C ILE A 65 -4.17 16.32 10.07
N ASN A 66 -3.98 17.17 9.06
CA ASN A 66 -2.78 18.02 8.87
C ASN A 66 -1.46 17.25 8.71
N VAL A 67 -1.46 16.23 7.86
CA VAL A 67 -0.25 15.45 7.55
C VAL A 67 0.65 16.21 6.57
N ASN A 68 1.95 16.32 6.89
CA ASN A 68 2.96 16.95 6.03
C ASN A 68 3.71 15.94 5.17
N GLU A 69 4.01 14.78 5.73
CA GLU A 69 4.77 13.72 5.07
C GLU A 69 4.17 12.37 5.44
N ILE A 70 4.04 11.49 4.46
CA ILE A 70 3.66 10.09 4.60
C ILE A 70 4.85 9.28 4.10
N LYS A 71 5.11 8.13 4.71
CA LYS A 71 6.05 7.12 4.25
C LYS A 71 5.37 5.77 4.41
N LEU A 72 5.43 4.93 3.39
CA LEU A 72 4.93 3.56 3.45
C LEU A 72 6.11 2.61 3.37
N HIS A 73 6.36 1.87 4.44
CA HIS A 73 7.37 0.83 4.48
C HIS A 73 6.71 -0.51 4.19
N ILE A 74 7.21 -1.29 3.22
CA ILE A 74 6.69 -2.63 2.95
C ILE A 74 7.39 -3.61 3.89
N ASP A 75 6.63 -4.17 4.83
CA ASP A 75 7.16 -5.12 5.82
C ASP A 75 7.30 -6.51 5.18
N TYR A 76 6.28 -6.95 4.43
CA TYR A 76 6.29 -8.22 3.75
C TYR A 76 5.37 -8.30 2.53
N VAL A 77 5.76 -9.18 1.61
CA VAL A 77 4.94 -9.69 0.51
C VAL A 77 5.01 -11.21 0.57
N ALA A 78 3.86 -11.87 0.44
CA ALA A 78 3.77 -13.32 0.35
C ALA A 78 2.59 -13.74 -0.54
N PRO A 79 2.65 -14.88 -1.23
CA PRO A 79 1.49 -15.45 -1.92
C PRO A 79 0.33 -15.66 -0.93
N HIS A 80 -0.87 -15.23 -1.31
CA HIS A 80 -2.07 -15.43 -0.51
C HIS A 80 -2.74 -16.76 -0.88
N THR A 81 -2.88 -17.66 0.08
CA THR A 81 -3.43 -19.01 -0.13
C THR A 81 -4.86 -19.21 0.38
N GLY A 82 -5.50 -18.14 0.88
CA GLY A 82 -6.86 -18.17 1.41
C GLY A 82 -7.91 -17.60 0.46
N GLU A 83 -9.18 -17.77 0.81
CA GLU A 83 -10.25 -16.96 0.23
C GLU A 83 -10.21 -15.56 0.86
N SER A 84 -9.99 -14.53 0.04
CA SER A 84 -10.06 -13.15 0.49
C SER A 84 -11.44 -12.57 0.21
N THR A 85 -12.10 -12.02 1.23
CA THR A 85 -13.38 -11.33 1.09
C THR A 85 -13.23 -9.89 0.57
N GLN A 86 -12.02 -9.32 0.64
CA GLN A 86 -11.75 -7.96 0.19
C GLN A 86 -10.38 -7.88 -0.49
N ILE A 87 -10.39 -7.67 -1.80
CA ILE A 87 -9.19 -7.37 -2.60
C ILE A 87 -9.11 -5.86 -2.72
N LEU A 88 -7.95 -5.29 -2.38
CA LEU A 88 -7.76 -3.84 -2.36
C LEU A 88 -7.77 -3.23 -3.78
N ASN A 89 -7.21 -3.94 -4.77
CA ASN A 89 -7.26 -3.57 -6.19
C ASN A 89 -8.15 -4.54 -6.98
N PRO A 90 -9.49 -4.43 -6.87
CA PRO A 90 -10.40 -5.30 -7.63
C PRO A 90 -10.28 -5.10 -9.15
N SER A 91 -9.70 -3.97 -9.58
CA SER A 91 -9.23 -3.73 -10.94
C SER A 91 -7.72 -3.51 -10.92
N TYR A 92 -7.01 -4.16 -11.85
CA TYR A 92 -5.57 -4.08 -11.96
C TYR A 92 -5.10 -2.69 -12.41
N PHE A 93 -4.11 -2.12 -11.71
CA PHE A 93 -3.47 -0.86 -12.12
C PHE A 93 -2.31 -1.14 -13.07
N ALA A 94 -2.16 -0.34 -14.12
CA ALA A 94 -1.04 -0.50 -15.04
C ALA A 94 0.31 -0.23 -14.33
N SER A 95 1.26 -1.16 -14.46
CA SER A 95 2.54 -1.08 -13.74
C SER A 95 3.46 0.04 -14.22
N ASP A 96 3.15 0.73 -15.32
CA ASP A 96 3.91 1.86 -15.84
C ASP A 96 3.60 3.19 -15.13
N VAL A 97 2.58 3.21 -14.26
CA VAL A 97 2.25 4.39 -13.46
C VAL A 97 3.38 4.68 -12.45
N PRO A 98 3.90 5.92 -12.39
CA PRO A 98 4.93 6.27 -11.43
C PRO A 98 4.39 6.19 -10.00
N ILE A 99 5.18 5.61 -9.10
CA ILE A 99 4.87 5.62 -7.67
C ILE A 99 4.95 7.07 -7.17
N PRO A 100 3.94 7.56 -6.42
CA PRO A 100 4.00 8.88 -5.81
C PRO A 100 5.22 9.05 -4.91
N ARG A 101 5.86 10.23 -4.96
CA ARG A 101 7.15 10.50 -4.29
C ARG A 101 7.13 10.42 -2.76
N TYR A 102 5.95 10.48 -2.14
CA TYR A 102 5.75 10.31 -0.70
C TYR A 102 5.66 8.83 -0.30
N PHE A 103 5.75 7.89 -1.23
CA PHE A 103 5.91 6.48 -0.88
C PHE A 103 7.37 6.08 -1.02
N ILE A 104 8.01 5.78 0.12
CA ILE A 104 9.39 5.29 0.17
C ILE A 104 9.35 3.78 0.33
N LEU A 105 9.46 3.06 -0.80
CA LEU A 105 9.67 1.61 -0.79
C LEU A 105 11.08 1.31 -0.29
N GLU A 106 11.23 1.14 1.01
CA GLU A 106 12.44 0.57 1.59
C GLU A 106 12.37 -0.95 1.43
N ASN A 107 13.24 -1.50 0.60
CA ASN A 107 13.30 -2.94 0.36
C ASN A 107 13.66 -3.70 1.64
N ARG A 108 13.05 -4.88 1.79
CA ARG A 108 13.51 -5.95 2.69
C ARG A 108 15.02 -6.11 2.59
N SER A 109 15.72 -5.90 3.71
CA SER A 109 17.13 -6.32 3.86
C SER A 109 17.21 -7.84 3.97
#